data_AF-A0A355PGU8-F1
#
_entry.id   AF-A0A355PGU8-F1
#
_cell.length_a   1.000
_cell.length_b   1.000
_cell.length_c   1.000
_cell.angle_alpha   90.00
_cell.angle_beta   90.00
_cell.angle_gamma   90.00
#
_symmetry.space_group_name_H-M   'P 1'
#
loop_
_entity.id
_entity.type
_entity.pdbx_description
1 polymer ?
#
loop_
_entity_poly.entity_id
_entity_poly.type
_entity_poly.pdbx_seq_one_letter_code
_entity_poly.pdbx_strand_id
1 'polypeptide(L)'
;QSAAGLGGWNLAVSRYSEHPEIAADLVAYLTGEEEQKRRAIQASYNPTIDALYQDQEVLEAVPFFGTLYDTFTNAVARPSAPTGGAYGRVSNAFFSTSHDVLSGTKDGAQAVADLEGELLRLKRRNW
;
A
#
# COMPACT_ATOMS: atom_id res chain seq x y z
N GLN A 1 7.67 17.72 -3.54
CA GLN A 1 7.25 16.77 -2.50
C GLN A 1 7.50 15.36 -3.01
N SER A 2 8.10 14.49 -2.20
CA SER A 2 8.19 13.05 -2.48
C SER A 2 6.95 12.37 -1.90
N ALA A 3 6.35 11.42 -2.62
CA ALA A 3 5.21 10.65 -2.14
C ALA A 3 5.59 9.17 -2.15
N ALA A 4 5.55 8.53 -0.98
CA ALA A 4 5.69 7.08 -0.88
C ALA A 4 4.36 6.43 -1.30
N GLY A 5 4.41 5.48 -2.24
CA GLY A 5 3.22 4.69 -2.58
C GLY A 5 2.88 3.74 -1.45
N LEU A 6 1.67 3.81 -0.90
CA LEU A 6 1.23 2.92 0.17
C LEU A 6 1.22 1.46 -0.33
N GLY A 7 2.00 0.62 0.36
CA GLY A 7 2.12 -0.82 0.13
C GLY A 7 1.68 -1.61 1.35
N GLY A 8 2.37 -2.73 1.60
CA GLY A 8 2.10 -3.61 2.74
C GLY A 8 1.13 -4.75 2.43
N TRP A 9 0.68 -5.40 3.50
CA TRP A 9 -0.14 -6.60 3.46
C TRP A 9 -1.31 -6.46 4.44
N ASN A 10 -2.46 -7.00 4.07
CA ASN A 10 -3.63 -7.09 4.93
C ASN A 10 -3.95 -8.56 5.20
N LEU A 11 -4.53 -8.83 6.37
CA LEU A 11 -5.10 -10.13 6.72
C LEU A 11 -6.62 -10.05 6.61
N ALA A 12 -7.24 -11.07 6.02
CA ALA A 12 -8.69 -11.13 5.86
C ALA A 12 -9.18 -12.56 6.09
N VAL A 13 -10.39 -12.68 6.65
CA VAL A 13 -11.05 -13.97 6.84
C VAL A 13 -11.78 -14.36 5.55
N SER A 14 -11.59 -15.60 5.11
CA SER A 14 -12.31 -16.14 3.95
C SER A 14 -13.82 -16.16 4.23
N ARG A 15 -14.61 -15.67 3.28
CA ARG A 15 -16.08 -15.80 3.30
C ARG A 15 -16.56 -17.25 3.35
N TYR A 16 -15.71 -18.20 2.94
CA TYR A 16 -16.01 -19.63 2.88
C TYR A 16 -15.37 -20.41 4.05
N SER A 17 -14.84 -19.73 5.06
CA SER A 17 -14.27 -20.43 6.23
C SER A 17 -15.35 -21.23 6.95
N GLU A 18 -15.04 -22.49 7.28
CA GLU A 18 -15.88 -23.30 8.18
C GLU A 18 -15.79 -22.83 9.64
N HIS A 19 -14.76 -22.03 9.97
CA HIS A 19 -14.51 -21.48 11.31
C HIS A 19 -14.25 -19.97 11.25
N PRO A 20 -15.25 -19.14 10.89
CA PRO A 20 -15.05 -17.71 10.70
C PRO A 20 -14.69 -16.96 11.98
N GLU A 21 -15.23 -17.37 13.14
CA GLU A 21 -14.96 -16.73 14.43
C GLU A 21 -13.51 -16.95 14.88
N ILE A 22 -13.05 -18.21 14.93
CA ILE A 22 -11.65 -18.54 15.29
C ILE A 22 -10.66 -17.91 14.31
N ALA A 23 -11.01 -17.86 13.01
CA ALA A 23 -10.18 -17.18 12.03
C ALA A 23 -10.10 -15.66 12.27
N ALA A 24 -11.19 -15.03 12.71
CA ALA A 24 -11.20 -13.62 13.09
C ALA A 24 -10.37 -13.38 14.36
N ASP A 25 -10.46 -14.26 15.36
CA ASP A 25 -9.63 -14.19 16.57
C ASP A 25 -8.14 -14.29 16.23
N LEU A 26 -7.77 -15.18 15.30
CA LEU A 26 -6.39 -15.29 14.82
C LEU A 26 -5.94 -14.00 14.12
N VAL A 27 -6.78 -13.40 13.27
CA VAL A 27 -6.45 -12.11 12.62
C VAL A 27 -6.28 -11.02 13.67
N ALA A 28 -7.15 -10.94 14.67
CA ALA A 28 -7.05 -10.00 15.77
C ALA A 28 -5.74 -10.18 16.55
N TYR A 29 -5.37 -11.43 16.87
CA TYR A 29 -4.10 -11.75 17.52
C TYR A 29 -2.89 -11.32 16.68
N LEU A 30 -2.83 -11.72 15.40
CA LEU A 30 -1.70 -11.43 14.50
C LEU A 30 -1.54 -9.94 14.19
N THR A 31 -2.60 -9.15 14.37
CA THR A 31 -2.60 -7.70 14.19
C THR A 31 -2.56 -6.93 15.51
N GLY A 32 -2.53 -7.62 16.65
CA GLY A 32 -2.39 -7.02 17.97
C GLY A 32 -1.00 -6.42 18.22
N GLU A 33 -0.92 -5.54 19.20
CA GLU A 33 0.29 -4.78 19.55
C GLU A 33 1.49 -5.68 19.85
N GLU A 34 1.32 -6.71 20.67
CA GLU A 34 2.40 -7.62 21.08
C GLU A 34 3.02 -8.35 19.88
N GLU A 35 2.20 -8.91 18.98
CA GLU A 35 2.71 -9.61 17.80
C GLU A 35 3.33 -8.66 16.78
N GLN A 36 2.75 -7.47 16.60
CA GLN A 36 3.35 -6.45 15.73
C GLN A 36 4.70 -5.99 16.28
N LYS A 37 4.82 -5.75 17.59
CA LYS A 37 6.09 -5.40 18.25
C LYS A 37 7.11 -6.51 18.11
N ARG A 38 6.73 -7.76 18.36
CA ARG A 38 7.61 -8.92 18.17
C ARG A 38 8.12 -9.00 16.73
N ARG A 39 7.25 -8.84 15.74
CA ARG A 39 7.62 -8.89 14.31
C ARG A 39 8.48 -7.70 13.87
N ALA A 40 8.24 -6.52 14.44
CA ALA A 40 9.10 -5.36 14.27
C ALA A 40 10.52 -5.65 14.77
N ILE A 41 10.65 -6.11 16.02
CA ILE A 41 11.95 -6.38 16.64
C ILE A 41 12.68 -7.55 15.95
N GLN A 42 11.99 -8.67 15.72
CA GLN A 42 12.65 -9.90 15.26
C GLN A 42 12.88 -9.96 13.74
N ALA A 43 12.11 -9.22 12.96
CA ALA A 43 12.12 -9.33 11.50
C ALA A 43 12.01 -7.98 10.78
N SER A 44 12.07 -6.86 11.52
CA SER A 44 12.00 -5.50 10.96
C SER A 44 10.78 -5.26 10.08
N TYR A 45 9.66 -5.92 10.37
CA TYR A 45 8.39 -5.62 9.72
C TYR A 45 7.86 -4.28 10.24
N ASN A 46 7.59 -3.35 9.32
CA ASN A 46 6.96 -2.07 9.60
C ASN A 46 5.59 -2.29 10.27
N PRO A 47 5.37 -1.80 11.51
CA PRO A 47 4.07 -1.87 12.18
C PRO A 47 3.01 -1.05 11.44
N THR A 48 1.74 -1.40 11.68
CA THR A 48 0.58 -0.57 11.34
C THR A 48 0.06 0.22 12.54
N ILE A 49 0.56 -0.06 13.75
CA ILE A 49 0.31 0.71 14.97
C ILE A 49 1.38 1.80 15.08
N ASP A 50 0.94 3.05 15.12
CA ASP A 50 1.77 4.24 15.13
C ASP A 50 2.67 4.34 16.37
N ALA A 51 2.15 4.00 17.55
CA ALA A 51 2.88 4.01 18.81
C ALA A 51 4.14 3.12 18.80
N LEU A 52 4.14 2.03 18.03
CA LEU A 52 5.28 1.11 17.95
C LEU A 52 6.50 1.70 17.23
N TYR A 53 6.34 2.80 16.47
CA TYR A 53 7.49 3.52 15.91
C TYR A 53 8.21 4.41 16.93
N GLN A 54 7.62 4.61 18.11
CA GLN A 54 8.18 5.38 19.22
C GLN A 54 8.51 4.49 20.42
N ASP A 55 8.23 3.19 20.34
CA ASP A 55 8.54 2.22 21.39
C ASP A 55 10.06 2.07 21.52
N GLN A 56 10.56 2.19 22.76
CA GLN A 56 11.99 2.20 23.04
C GLN A 56 12.66 0.88 22.70
N GLU A 57 12.02 -0.26 22.95
CA GLU A 57 12.59 -1.58 22.63
C GLU A 57 12.63 -1.80 21.11
N VAL A 58 11.60 -1.32 20.39
CA VAL A 58 11.59 -1.34 18.93
C VAL A 58 12.71 -0.46 18.37
N LEU A 59 12.89 0.76 18.88
CA LEU A 59 13.93 1.67 18.39
C LEU A 59 15.35 1.23 18.77
N GLU A 60 15.52 0.53 19.89
CA GLU A 60 16.80 -0.10 20.24
C GLU A 60 17.16 -1.23 19.27
N ALA A 61 16.20 -2.08 18.91
CA ALA A 61 16.41 -3.17 17.97
C ALA A 61 16.47 -2.71 16.50
N VAL A 62 15.67 -1.70 16.13
CA VAL A 62 15.46 -1.24 14.76
C VAL A 62 15.48 0.30 14.69
N PRO A 63 16.64 0.96 14.87
CA PRO A 63 16.73 2.42 15.02
C PRO A 63 16.19 3.24 13.84
N PHE A 64 16.21 2.68 12.63
CA PHE A 64 15.73 3.39 11.43
C PHE A 64 14.21 3.60 11.42
N PHE A 65 13.44 2.91 12.28
CA PHE A 65 12.00 3.17 12.39
C PHE A 65 11.69 4.59 12.85
N GLY A 66 12.58 5.22 13.63
CA GLY A 66 12.43 6.61 14.04
C GLY A 66 12.42 7.61 12.87
N THR A 67 12.96 7.25 11.71
CA THR A 67 12.94 8.11 10.51
C THR A 67 11.78 7.77 9.55
N LEU A 68 11.13 6.62 9.73
CA LEU A 68 10.08 6.14 8.83
C LEU A 68 8.67 6.60 9.22
N TYR A 69 8.46 7.04 10.46
CA TYR A 69 7.15 7.51 10.94
C TYR A 69 6.52 8.55 10.00
N ASP A 70 7.27 9.60 9.67
CA ASP A 70 6.81 10.66 8.77
C ASP A 70 6.61 10.16 7.33
N THR A 71 7.35 9.13 6.91
CA THR A 71 7.20 8.54 5.57
C THR A 71 5.88 7.77 5.45
N PHE A 72 5.50 7.02 6.48
CA PHE A 72 4.28 6.21 6.46
C PHE A 72 3.01 7.03 6.69
N THR A 73 3.06 8.05 7.55
CA THR A 73 1.91 8.96 7.78
C THR A 73 1.56 9.78 6.54
N ASN A 74 2.51 9.98 5.62
CA ASN A 74 2.31 10.70 4.36
C ASN A 74 2.22 9.79 3.12
N ALA A 75 2.12 8.47 3.29
CA ALA A 75 2.03 7.55 2.17
C ALA A 75 0.69 7.73 1.43
N VAL A 76 0.75 7.72 0.09
CA VAL A 76 -0.43 7.91 -0.76
C VAL A 76 -0.93 6.57 -1.26
N ALA A 77 -2.20 6.27 -1.00
CA ALA A 77 -2.85 5.09 -1.53
C ALA A 77 -2.99 5.16 -3.04
N ARG A 78 -2.63 4.06 -3.73
CA ARG A 78 -2.98 3.87 -5.13
C ARG A 78 -4.51 3.78 -5.27
N PRO A 79 -5.11 4.15 -6.42
CA PRO A 79 -6.57 4.27 -6.58
C PRO A 79 -7.28 2.92 -6.70
N SER A 80 -6.96 1.92 -5.88
CA SER A 80 -7.55 0.58 -5.93
C SER A 80 -9.02 0.58 -5.48
N ALA A 81 -9.36 1.29 -4.40
CA ALA A 81 -10.74 1.39 -3.92
C ALA A 81 -11.72 1.97 -4.97
N PRO A 82 -11.45 3.13 -5.60
CA PRO A 82 -12.38 3.68 -6.60
C PRO A 82 -12.40 2.91 -7.93
N THR A 83 -11.36 2.12 -8.25
CA THR A 83 -11.26 1.39 -9.53
C THR A 83 -11.65 -0.09 -9.42
N GLY A 84 -11.71 -0.64 -8.21
CA GLY A 84 -12.20 -1.98 -7.93
C GLY A 84 -11.57 -3.06 -8.80
N GLY A 85 -12.41 -3.88 -9.44
CA GLY A 85 -11.98 -4.98 -10.31
C GLY A 85 -11.18 -4.54 -11.56
N ALA A 86 -11.14 -3.25 -11.86
CA ALA A 86 -10.38 -2.70 -12.97
C ALA A 86 -9.07 -2.04 -12.55
N TYR A 87 -8.73 -2.07 -11.27
CA TYR A 87 -7.46 -1.55 -10.76
C TYR A 87 -6.25 -2.05 -11.56
N GLY A 88 -6.26 -3.31 -12.00
CA GLY A 88 -5.21 -3.86 -12.87
C GLY A 88 -5.08 -3.12 -14.21
N ARG A 89 -6.20 -2.75 -14.85
CA ARG A 89 -6.18 -1.98 -16.11
C ARG A 89 -5.71 -0.55 -15.89
N VAL A 90 -6.21 0.10 -14.85
CA VAL A 90 -5.79 1.46 -14.48
C VAL A 90 -4.29 1.49 -14.17
N SER A 91 -3.81 0.55 -13.34
CA SER A 91 -2.38 0.42 -13.02
C SER A 91 -1.53 0.16 -14.26
N ASN A 92 -2.02 -0.63 -15.22
CA ASN A 92 -1.30 -0.89 -16.46
C ASN A 92 -1.20 0.38 -17.35
N ALA A 93 -2.27 1.18 -17.44
CA ALA A 93 -2.25 2.44 -18.18
C ALA A 93 -1.18 3.41 -17.63
N PHE A 94 -1.11 3.55 -16.30
CA PHE A 94 -0.05 4.32 -15.63
C PHE A 94 1.35 3.76 -15.91
N PHE A 95 1.54 2.44 -15.80
CA PHE A 95 2.82 1.79 -16.05
C PHE A 95 3.30 1.99 -17.49
N SER A 96 2.46 1.68 -18.49
CA SER A 96 2.80 1.81 -19.90
C SER A 96 3.13 3.25 -20.27
N THR A 97 2.33 4.21 -19.80
CA THR A 97 2.57 5.64 -20.07
C THR A 97 3.88 6.12 -19.43
N SER A 98 4.15 5.71 -18.19
CA SER A 98 5.41 6.05 -17.50
C SER A 98 6.60 5.45 -18.23
N HIS A 99 6.47 4.21 -18.72
CA HIS A 99 7.50 3.55 -19.51
C HIS A 99 7.78 4.28 -20.83
N ASP A 100 6.75 4.74 -21.54
CA ASP A 100 6.92 5.50 -22.79
C ASP A 100 7.73 6.80 -22.57
N VAL A 101 7.52 7.47 -21.44
CA VAL A 101 8.30 8.67 -21.08
C VAL A 101 9.74 8.30 -20.72
N LEU A 102 9.92 7.31 -19.84
CA LEU A 102 11.25 6.89 -19.37
C LEU A 102 12.11 6.25 -20.47
N SER A 103 11.49 5.64 -21.48
CA SER A 103 12.17 5.09 -22.67
C SER A 103 12.44 6.15 -23.75
N GLY A 104 11.98 7.38 -23.58
CA GLY A 104 12.15 8.46 -24.55
C GLY A 104 11.20 8.37 -25.76
N THR A 105 10.17 7.52 -25.70
CA THR A 105 9.17 7.36 -26.77
C THR A 105 8.18 8.53 -26.80
N LYS A 106 7.86 9.11 -25.64
CA LYS A 106 6.95 10.25 -25.51
C LYS A 106 7.50 11.33 -24.58
N ASP A 107 7.14 12.58 -24.85
CA ASP A 107 7.30 13.67 -23.89
C ASP A 107 6.31 13.53 -22.72
N GLY A 108 6.71 14.02 -21.55
CA GLY A 108 5.91 13.94 -20.32
C GLY A 108 4.55 14.64 -20.43
N ALA A 109 4.48 15.82 -21.05
CA ALA A 109 3.22 16.57 -21.16
C ALA A 109 2.22 15.86 -22.08
N GLN A 110 2.70 15.32 -23.20
CA GLN A 110 1.85 14.51 -24.09
C GLN A 110 1.38 13.22 -23.40
N ALA A 111 2.28 12.55 -22.69
CA ALA A 111 2.00 11.29 -22.01
C ALA A 111 0.89 11.43 -20.95
N VAL A 112 0.92 12.49 -20.13
CA VAL A 112 -0.12 12.70 -19.12
C VAL A 112 -1.48 13.08 -19.75
N ALA A 113 -1.49 13.83 -20.85
CA ALA A 113 -2.72 14.16 -21.57
C ALA A 113 -3.37 12.91 -22.21
N ASP A 114 -2.55 12.05 -22.82
CA ASP A 114 -2.99 10.76 -23.37
C ASP A 114 -3.58 9.85 -22.27
N LEU A 115 -2.87 9.77 -21.15
CA LEU A 115 -3.29 8.97 -19.99
C LEU A 115 -4.61 9.47 -19.41
N GLU A 116 -4.81 10.78 -19.26
CA GLU A 116 -6.09 11.34 -18.82
C GLU A 116 -7.23 10.89 -19.75
N GLY A 117 -7.03 10.99 -21.07
CA GLY A 117 -8.01 10.54 -22.06
C GLY A 117 -8.30 9.03 -21.97
N GLU A 118 -7.31 8.20 -21.67
CA GLU A 118 -7.49 6.78 -21.41
C GLU A 118 -8.27 6.54 -20.11
N LEU A 119 -7.86 7.14 -19.00
CA LEU A 119 -8.52 7.01 -17.70
C LEU A 119 -9.98 7.48 -17.73
N LEU A 120 -10.30 8.54 -18.49
CA LEU A 120 -11.68 8.98 -18.67
C LEU A 120 -12.52 7.98 -19.46
N ARG A 121 -11.94 7.32 -20.46
CA ARG A 121 -12.63 6.26 -21.24
C ARG A 121 -12.86 5.01 -20.41
N LEU A 122 -11.86 4.63 -19.63
CA LEU A 122 -11.96 3.62 -18.60
C LEU A 122 -13.13 4.00 -17.66
N LYS A 123 -13.09 5.17 -17.01
CA LYS A 123 -14.10 5.63 -16.03
C LYS A 123 -15.53 5.58 -16.52
N ARG A 124 -15.78 5.93 -17.78
CA ARG A 124 -17.12 5.85 -18.41
C ARG A 124 -17.70 4.43 -18.46
N ARG A 125 -16.85 3.40 -18.35
CA ARG A 125 -17.23 1.99 -18.27
C ARG A 125 -17.35 1.50 -16.81
N ASN A 126 -17.48 2.45 -15.88
CA ASN A 126 -17.46 2.27 -14.42
C ASN A 126 -16.13 1.74 -13.87
N TRP A 127 -15.02 2.19 -14.49
CA TRP A 127 -13.66 2.09 -13.98
C TRP A 127 -12.66 2.79 -14.86
#